data_AF-K9CZE5-F1
#
_entry.id   AF-K9CZE5-F1
#
_cell.length_a   1.000
_cell.length_b   1.000
_cell.length_c   1.000
_cell.angle_alpha   90.00
_cell.angle_beta   90.00
_cell.angle_gamma   90.00
#
_symmetry.space_group_name_H-M   'P 1'
#
loop_
_entity.id
_entity.type
_entity.pdbx_description
1 polymer ?
#
loop_
_entity_poly.entity_id
_entity_poly.type
_entity_poly.pdbx_seq_one_letter_code
_entity_poly.pdbx_strand_id
1 'polypeptide(L)'
;MVASSDAGFVVQASVDVAMAPDAAYALLAEPGRWWNSAHTYSGDARNMVLAAKAGGCFCETLPDKNGKGAFGSIEHARVIYAAPGQRLRLSGALGPLQSEAVTGVLDFAIAPAPGGSRVTLTYSVGGYMRRGLAPIAPIVDKVLVEQLDGYKRSADSKG
;
A
#
# COMPACT_ATOMS: atom_id res chain seq x y z
N MET A 1 6.96 -12.60 -5.62
CA MET A 1 7.84 -13.49 -4.82
C MET A 1 7.52 -13.23 -3.36
N VAL A 2 7.37 -14.29 -2.57
CA VAL A 2 7.24 -14.20 -1.12
C VAL A 2 8.35 -15.02 -0.45
N ALA A 3 8.95 -14.52 0.62
CA ALA A 3 9.91 -15.22 1.47
C ALA A 3 9.49 -15.07 2.94
N SER A 4 9.66 -16.09 3.78
CA SER A 4 9.24 -16.03 5.19
C SER A 4 10.16 -16.85 6.11
N SER A 5 10.19 -16.47 7.38
CA SER A 5 10.89 -17.13 8.50
C SER A 5 10.11 -16.87 9.78
N ASP A 6 10.54 -17.46 10.89
CA ASP A 6 9.97 -17.16 12.22
C ASP A 6 10.13 -15.67 12.60
N ALA A 7 11.11 -14.98 12.04
CA ALA A 7 11.41 -13.57 12.34
C ALA A 7 10.66 -12.56 11.45
N GLY A 8 10.09 -12.98 10.31
CA GLY A 8 9.53 -12.04 9.33
C GLY A 8 9.24 -12.64 7.96
N PHE A 9 8.62 -11.82 7.09
CA PHE A 9 8.40 -12.15 5.69
C PHE A 9 8.63 -10.94 4.77
N VAL A 10 8.82 -11.21 3.48
CA VAL A 10 8.93 -10.20 2.42
C VAL A 10 8.03 -10.59 1.27
N VAL A 11 7.23 -9.63 0.79
CA VAL A 11 6.48 -9.70 -0.46
C VAL A 11 7.15 -8.79 -1.48
N GLN A 12 7.29 -9.25 -2.72
CA GLN A 12 7.76 -8.42 -3.83
C GLN A 12 6.97 -8.72 -5.11
N ALA A 13 6.48 -7.67 -5.76
CA ALA A 13 5.77 -7.72 -7.03
C ALA A 13 6.11 -6.50 -7.89
N SER A 14 5.90 -6.61 -9.20
CA SER A 14 6.17 -5.50 -10.12
C SER A 14 5.20 -5.48 -11.30
N VAL A 15 4.90 -4.28 -11.78
CA VAL A 15 4.09 -4.03 -12.98
C VAL A 15 4.77 -2.99 -13.85
N ASP A 16 4.54 -3.08 -15.16
CA ASP A 16 4.85 -1.99 -16.10
C ASP A 16 3.59 -1.19 -16.38
N VAL A 17 3.71 0.13 -16.38
CA VAL A 17 2.62 1.07 -16.65
C VAL A 17 3.00 2.02 -17.77
N ALA A 18 2.02 2.40 -18.59
CA ALA A 18 2.19 3.36 -19.69
C ALA A 18 2.22 4.83 -19.21
N MET A 19 2.92 5.10 -18.10
CA MET A 19 3.04 6.41 -17.48
C MET A 19 4.51 6.79 -17.32
N ALA A 20 4.82 8.08 -17.49
CA ALA A 20 6.12 8.63 -17.11
C ALA A 20 6.33 8.50 -15.58
N PRO A 21 7.57 8.42 -15.08
CA PRO A 21 7.84 8.12 -13.67
C PRO A 21 7.14 9.09 -12.69
N ASP A 22 7.12 10.39 -12.99
CA ASP A 22 6.45 11.39 -12.13
C ASP A 22 4.92 11.19 -12.08
N ALA A 23 4.31 10.80 -13.20
CA ALA A 23 2.88 10.55 -13.27
C ALA A 23 2.52 9.22 -12.55
N ALA A 24 3.35 8.20 -12.68
CA ALA A 24 3.24 6.96 -11.92
C ALA A 24 3.33 7.22 -10.40
N TYR A 25 4.29 8.05 -9.99
CA TYR A 25 4.45 8.47 -8.59
C TYR A 25 3.21 9.22 -8.08
N ALA A 26 2.68 10.16 -8.86
CA ALA A 26 1.48 10.91 -8.49
C ALA A 26 0.27 9.98 -8.28
N LEU A 27 0.06 9.00 -9.17
CA LEU A 27 -1.02 8.02 -9.01
C LEU A 27 -0.84 7.13 -7.78
N LEU A 28 0.39 6.72 -7.43
CA LEU A 28 0.65 5.98 -6.19
C LEU A 28 0.21 6.76 -4.93
N ALA A 29 0.29 8.09 -4.96
CA ALA A 29 -0.15 8.96 -3.87
C ALA A 29 -1.68 9.13 -3.79
N GLU A 30 -2.45 8.55 -4.73
CA GLU A 30 -3.91 8.64 -4.81
C GLU A 30 -4.56 7.26 -4.62
N PRO A 31 -4.39 6.60 -3.45
CA PRO A 31 -4.88 5.23 -3.23
C PRO A 31 -6.37 5.07 -3.49
N GLY A 32 -7.19 6.12 -3.28
CA GLY A 32 -8.62 6.05 -3.56
C GLY A 32 -9.00 5.85 -5.03
N ARG A 33 -8.05 5.95 -5.96
CA ARG A 33 -8.28 5.67 -7.39
C ARG A 33 -7.96 4.25 -7.82
N TRP A 34 -7.26 3.47 -7.00
CA TRP A 34 -6.73 2.19 -7.46
C TRP A 34 -6.73 1.09 -6.41
N TRP A 35 -6.79 1.43 -5.12
CA TRP A 35 -6.91 0.45 -4.06
C TRP A 35 -8.27 -0.24 -4.16
N ASN A 36 -8.30 -1.57 -4.01
CA ASN A 36 -9.55 -2.31 -3.99
C ASN A 36 -10.31 -2.02 -2.69
N SER A 37 -11.52 -1.45 -2.82
CA SER A 37 -12.45 -1.18 -1.71
C SER A 37 -12.75 -2.39 -0.81
N ALA A 38 -12.67 -3.62 -1.33
CA ALA A 38 -12.84 -4.84 -0.54
C ALA A 38 -11.74 -5.04 0.53
N HIS A 39 -10.60 -4.38 0.35
CA HIS A 39 -9.46 -4.42 1.27
C HIS A 39 -9.28 -3.08 2.00
N THR A 40 -10.40 -2.47 2.40
CA THR A 40 -10.46 -1.22 3.17
C THR A 40 -11.34 -1.42 4.41
N TYR A 41 -11.16 -0.63 5.46
CA TYR A 41 -11.98 -0.75 6.68
C TYR A 41 -13.37 -0.11 6.52
N SER A 42 -13.45 0.96 5.73
CA SER A 42 -14.70 1.66 5.42
C SER A 42 -15.54 0.95 4.37
N GLY A 43 -14.93 0.10 3.54
CA GLY A 43 -15.54 -0.54 2.38
C GLY A 43 -15.51 0.32 1.12
N ASP A 44 -14.77 1.44 1.12
CA ASP A 44 -14.68 2.37 -0.01
C ASP A 44 -13.29 3.03 -0.06
N ALA A 45 -12.51 2.72 -1.10
CA ALA A 45 -11.18 3.27 -1.29
C ALA A 45 -11.17 4.81 -1.40
N ARG A 46 -12.27 5.45 -1.79
CA ARG A 46 -12.36 6.93 -1.85
C ARG A 46 -12.15 7.60 -0.50
N ASN A 47 -12.29 6.86 0.60
CA ASN A 47 -11.99 7.36 1.94
C ASN A 47 -10.50 7.30 2.30
N MET A 48 -9.65 6.71 1.44
CA MET A 48 -8.22 6.57 1.65
C MET A 48 -7.46 7.78 1.12
N VAL A 49 -6.53 8.27 1.93
CA VAL A 49 -5.67 9.41 1.62
C VAL A 49 -4.21 9.05 1.86
N LEU A 50 -3.31 9.52 1.02
CA LEU A 50 -1.86 9.37 1.20
C LEU A 50 -1.19 10.74 1.03
N ALA A 51 -0.67 11.28 2.12
CA ALA A 51 0.13 12.50 2.07
C ALA A 51 1.58 12.14 1.71
N ALA A 52 1.97 12.27 0.44
CA ALA A 52 3.29 11.86 -0.10
C ALA A 52 4.45 12.79 0.31
N LYS A 53 4.67 12.94 1.62
CA LYS A 53 5.76 13.67 2.26
C LYS A 53 6.21 12.92 3.50
N ALA A 54 7.48 13.04 3.92
CA ALA A 54 7.92 12.40 5.17
C ALA A 54 7.03 12.80 6.36
N GLY A 55 6.62 11.82 7.16
CA GLY A 55 5.65 11.95 8.26
C GLY A 55 4.19 12.01 7.83
N GLY A 56 3.89 12.06 6.53
CA GLY A 56 2.54 12.07 5.99
C GLY A 56 1.82 10.75 6.20
N CYS A 57 0.51 10.82 6.45
CA CYS A 57 -0.29 9.63 6.70
C CYS A 57 -0.73 8.95 5.40
N PHE A 58 -0.64 7.62 5.37
CA PHE A 58 -1.55 6.78 4.61
C PHE A 58 -2.70 6.38 5.54
N CYS A 59 -3.81 7.10 5.41
CA CYS A 59 -4.93 7.08 6.34
C CYS A 59 -6.21 6.72 5.61
N GLU A 60 -7.21 6.31 6.36
CA GLU A 60 -8.56 6.06 5.88
C GLU A 60 -9.59 6.69 6.83
N THR A 61 -10.56 7.39 6.28
CA THR A 61 -11.69 7.92 7.05
C THR A 61 -12.76 6.84 7.21
N LEU A 62 -13.21 6.60 8.44
CA LEU A 62 -14.38 5.76 8.68
C LEU A 62 -15.61 6.66 8.73
N PRO A 63 -16.59 6.47 7.82
CA PRO A 63 -17.78 7.30 7.79
C PRO A 63 -18.59 7.13 9.09
N ASP A 64 -19.27 8.21 9.48
CA ASP A 64 -20.24 8.15 10.57
C ASP A 64 -21.44 7.28 10.17
N LYS A 65 -21.39 6.00 10.55
CA LYS A 65 -22.47 5.04 10.29
C LYS A 65 -23.65 5.21 11.24
N ASN A 66 -23.49 5.96 12.34
CA ASN A 66 -24.47 6.06 13.41
C ASN A 66 -25.19 7.42 13.45
N GLY A 67 -24.83 8.35 12.55
CA GLY A 67 -25.41 9.70 12.47
C GLY A 67 -25.13 10.56 13.70
N LYS A 68 -24.05 10.29 14.44
CA LYS A 68 -23.67 11.00 15.67
C LYS A 68 -22.71 12.18 15.43
N GLY A 69 -22.40 12.48 14.17
CA GLY A 69 -21.47 13.54 13.77
C GLY A 69 -20.00 13.23 14.06
N ALA A 70 -19.66 11.98 14.36
CA ALA A 70 -18.30 11.55 14.68
C ALA A 70 -17.77 10.57 13.64
N PHE A 71 -16.68 10.95 12.97
CA PHE A 71 -15.96 10.11 12.01
C PHE A 71 -14.83 9.38 12.73
N GLY A 72 -14.58 8.14 12.32
CA GLY A 72 -13.40 7.40 12.75
C GLY A 72 -12.23 7.62 11.78
N SER A 73 -11.05 7.18 12.17
CA SER A 73 -9.87 7.20 11.31
C SER A 73 -9.01 5.97 11.54
N ILE A 74 -8.44 5.44 10.46
CA ILE A 74 -7.43 4.37 10.50
C ILE A 74 -6.12 4.94 9.95
N GLU A 75 -5.02 4.73 10.67
CA GLU A 75 -3.67 4.92 10.13
C GLU A 75 -3.13 3.57 9.66
N HIS A 76 -2.94 3.42 8.35
CA HIS A 76 -2.37 2.21 7.75
C HIS A 76 -0.84 2.24 7.83
N ALA A 77 -0.25 3.39 7.50
CA ALA A 77 1.19 3.61 7.52
C ALA A 77 1.55 5.11 7.51
N ARG A 78 2.82 5.42 7.76
CA ARG A 78 3.40 6.77 7.60
C ARG A 78 4.48 6.76 6.54
N VAL A 79 4.50 7.78 5.70
CA VAL A 79 5.55 7.98 4.69
C VAL A 79 6.87 8.30 5.40
N ILE A 80 7.91 7.53 5.07
CA ILE A 80 9.28 7.70 5.60
C ILE A 80 10.30 8.05 4.50
N TYR A 81 9.90 7.96 3.23
CA TYR A 81 10.68 8.39 2.07
C TYR A 81 9.73 8.85 0.97
N ALA A 82 9.96 10.04 0.43
CA ALA A 82 9.20 10.59 -0.69
C ALA A 82 10.17 11.26 -1.67
N ALA A 83 10.47 10.59 -2.79
CA ALA A 83 11.17 11.19 -3.92
C ALA A 83 10.29 11.04 -5.17
N PRO A 84 9.68 12.15 -5.64
CA PRO A 84 8.89 12.17 -6.86
C PRO A 84 9.59 11.48 -8.03
N GLY A 85 8.84 10.67 -8.77
CA GLY A 85 9.32 9.94 -9.93
C GLY A 85 10.24 8.75 -9.64
N GLN A 86 10.60 8.50 -8.39
CA GLN A 86 11.63 7.49 -8.06
C GLN A 86 11.18 6.51 -6.98
N ARG A 87 10.68 7.00 -5.84
CA ARG A 87 10.42 6.13 -4.70
C ARG A 87 9.46 6.74 -3.68
N LEU A 88 8.52 5.93 -3.22
CA LEU A 88 7.64 6.21 -2.09
C LEU A 88 7.75 5.07 -1.08
N ARG A 89 8.16 5.35 0.16
CA ARG A 89 8.29 4.35 1.22
C ARG A 89 7.46 4.71 2.43
N LEU A 90 6.79 3.72 2.98
CA LEU A 90 5.95 3.83 4.16
C LEU A 90 6.37 2.83 5.24
N SER A 91 6.21 3.23 6.50
CA SER A 91 6.34 2.39 7.68
C SER A 91 4.94 2.17 8.27
N GLY A 92 4.50 0.92 8.37
CA GLY A 92 3.18 0.58 8.91
C GLY A 92 2.85 -0.91 8.77
N ALA A 93 1.93 -1.38 9.59
CA ALA A 93 1.46 -2.76 9.62
C ALA A 93 0.05 -2.83 9.01
N LEU A 94 -0.06 -3.41 7.81
CA LEU A 94 -1.31 -3.39 7.04
C LEU A 94 -2.35 -4.42 7.54
N GLY A 95 -3.61 -3.99 7.58
CA GLY A 95 -4.77 -4.85 7.84
C GLY A 95 -4.67 -5.59 9.18
N PRO A 96 -4.80 -6.93 9.21
CA PRO A 96 -4.75 -7.69 10.46
C PRO A 96 -3.42 -7.56 11.22
N LEU A 97 -2.33 -7.21 10.52
CA LEU A 97 -1.02 -6.97 11.14
C LEU A 97 -1.02 -5.78 12.10
N GLN A 98 -1.92 -4.81 11.89
CA GLN A 98 -2.00 -3.58 12.70
C GLN A 98 -2.27 -3.87 14.20
N SER A 99 -2.90 -5.01 14.50
CA SER A 99 -3.23 -5.43 15.87
C SER A 99 -2.12 -6.22 16.57
N GLU A 100 -0.99 -6.45 15.90
CA GLU A 100 0.13 -7.24 16.38
C GLU A 100 1.37 -6.37 16.60
N ALA A 101 2.35 -6.89 17.34
CA ALA A 101 3.60 -6.17 17.63
C ALA A 101 4.62 -6.35 16.49
N VAL A 102 4.22 -5.95 15.28
CA VAL A 102 5.00 -6.07 14.06
C VAL A 102 5.26 -4.71 13.43
N THR A 103 6.35 -4.59 12.68
CA THR A 103 6.65 -3.44 11.84
C THR A 103 6.69 -3.88 10.39
N GLY A 104 6.05 -3.12 9.52
CA GLY A 104 6.11 -3.30 8.07
C GLY A 104 6.77 -2.10 7.39
N VAL A 105 7.55 -2.37 6.33
CA VAL A 105 8.12 -1.36 5.44
C VAL A 105 7.63 -1.63 4.02
N LEU A 106 6.77 -0.75 3.52
CA LEU A 106 6.22 -0.79 2.16
C LEU A 106 7.02 0.17 1.28
N ASP A 107 7.76 -0.34 0.31
CA ASP A 107 8.56 0.43 -0.66
C ASP A 107 7.97 0.28 -2.05
N PHE A 108 7.64 1.39 -2.68
CA PHE A 108 7.40 1.49 -4.11
C PHE A 108 8.63 2.10 -4.77
N ALA A 109 9.29 1.34 -5.63
CA ALA A 109 10.37 1.82 -6.48
C ALA A 109 9.85 2.02 -7.91
N ILE A 110 10.22 3.13 -8.54
CA ILE A 110 9.82 3.49 -9.90
C ILE A 110 11.10 3.63 -10.72
N ALA A 111 11.17 2.92 -11.84
CA ALA A 111 12.26 3.01 -12.79
C ALA A 111 11.70 3.26 -14.19
N PRO A 112 12.36 4.07 -15.04
CA PRO A 112 12.01 4.16 -16.44
C PRO A 112 12.03 2.77 -17.11
N ALA A 113 11.06 2.52 -17.98
CA ALA A 113 10.97 1.30 -18.78
C ALA A 113 10.49 1.65 -20.20
N PRO A 114 10.73 0.80 -21.22
CA PRO A 114 10.20 1.04 -22.56
C PRO A 114 8.69 1.28 -22.53
N GLY A 115 8.24 2.44 -23.01
CA GLY A 115 6.82 2.81 -23.05
C GLY A 115 6.25 3.39 -21.74
N GLY A 116 7.06 3.58 -20.70
CA GLY A 116 6.62 4.21 -19.45
C GLY A 116 7.53 3.93 -18.27
N SER A 117 6.99 3.25 -17.26
CA SER A 117 7.71 2.99 -16.00
C SER A 117 7.45 1.58 -15.49
N ARG A 118 8.46 0.97 -14.88
CA ARG A 118 8.32 -0.20 -14.02
C ARG A 118 8.13 0.26 -12.57
N VAL A 119 7.05 -0.19 -11.95
CA VAL A 119 6.77 0.02 -10.53
C VAL A 119 6.96 -1.31 -9.79
N THR A 120 7.81 -1.31 -8.78
CA THR A 120 8.08 -2.48 -7.92
C THR A 120 7.60 -2.17 -6.51
N LEU A 121 6.68 -3.01 -6.01
CA LEU A 121 6.24 -3.02 -4.63
C LEU A 121 7.07 -4.05 -3.86
N THR A 122 7.64 -3.64 -2.73
CA THR A 122 8.26 -4.53 -1.73
C THR A 122 7.67 -4.25 -0.36
N TYR A 123 7.19 -5.28 0.34
CA TYR A 123 6.68 -5.14 1.70
C TYR A 123 7.41 -6.12 2.61
N SER A 124 8.26 -5.60 3.49
CA SER A 124 9.01 -6.37 4.48
C SER A 124 8.38 -6.22 5.85
N VAL A 125 8.09 -7.34 6.52
CA VAL A 125 7.45 -7.38 7.83
C VAL A 125 8.30 -8.19 8.80
N GLY A 126 8.46 -7.69 10.02
CA GLY A 126 9.10 -8.42 11.11
C GLY A 126 8.51 -8.04 12.47
N GLY A 127 8.79 -8.86 13.48
CA GLY A 127 8.32 -8.66 14.85
C GLY A 127 7.50 -9.83 15.38
N TYR A 128 6.63 -9.56 16.36
CA TYR A 128 5.85 -10.58 17.06
C TYR A 128 4.39 -10.60 16.61
N MET A 129 3.92 -11.78 16.21
CA MET A 129 2.52 -12.06 15.91
C MET A 129 2.08 -13.31 16.66
N ARG A 130 0.95 -13.26 17.36
CA ARG A 130 0.45 -14.36 18.22
C ARG A 130 0.33 -15.72 17.52
N ARG A 131 0.01 -15.71 16.23
CA ARG A 131 -0.16 -16.92 15.40
C ARG A 131 1.03 -17.23 14.49
N GLY A 132 2.13 -16.51 14.66
CA GLY A 132 3.29 -16.55 13.77
C GLY A 132 3.04 -15.81 12.45
N LEU A 133 4.14 -15.41 11.79
CA LEU A 133 4.10 -14.63 10.55
C LEU A 133 4.01 -15.49 9.28
N ALA A 134 4.50 -16.74 9.32
CA ALA A 134 4.50 -17.62 8.16
C ALA A 134 3.09 -17.91 7.59
N PRO A 135 2.04 -18.16 8.40
CA PRO A 135 0.71 -18.46 7.85
C PRO A 135 0.03 -17.27 7.16
N ILE A 136 0.34 -16.03 7.56
CA ILE A 136 -0.29 -14.83 7.01
C ILE A 136 0.44 -14.29 5.77
N ALA A 137 1.74 -14.58 5.62
CA ALA A 137 2.55 -14.14 4.49
C ALA A 137 1.90 -14.36 3.10
N PRO A 138 1.38 -15.57 2.75
CA PRO A 138 0.74 -15.77 1.43
C PRO A 138 -0.57 -15.00 1.26
N ILE A 139 -1.28 -14.69 2.35
CA ILE A 139 -2.50 -13.88 2.29
C ILE A 139 -2.14 -12.42 1.97
N VAL A 140 -1.09 -11.91 2.63
CA VAL A 140 -0.59 -10.55 2.39
C VAL A 140 -0.02 -10.43 0.97
N ASP A 141 0.72 -11.42 0.48
CA ASP A 141 1.21 -11.48 -0.91
C ASP A 141 0.06 -11.33 -1.91
N LYS A 142 -0.99 -12.15 -1.76
CA LYS A 142 -2.17 -12.09 -2.62
C LYS A 142 -2.83 -10.72 -2.62
N VAL A 143 -3.05 -10.14 -1.44
CA VAL A 143 -3.70 -8.82 -1.32
C VAL A 143 -2.85 -7.74 -1.97
N LEU A 144 -1.54 -7.71 -1.73
CA LEU A 144 -0.66 -6.67 -2.28
C LEU A 144 -0.47 -6.78 -3.79
N VAL A 145 -0.42 -7.99 -4.34
CA VAL A 145 -0.43 -8.21 -5.80
C VAL A 145 -1.73 -7.68 -6.40
N GLU A 146 -2.88 -7.98 -5.79
CA GLU A 146 -4.18 -7.49 -6.23
C GLU A 146 -4.26 -5.96 -6.23
N GLN A 147 -3.68 -5.30 -5.21
CA GLN A 147 -3.59 -3.85 -5.17
C GLN A 147 -2.71 -3.28 -6.28
N LEU A 148 -1.56 -3.92 -6.54
CA LEU A 148 -0.65 -3.49 -7.60
C LEU A 148 -1.27 -3.67 -9.00
N ASP A 149 -2.09 -4.70 -9.19
CA ASP A 149 -2.88 -4.88 -10.41
C ASP A 149 -3.97 -3.81 -10.56
N GLY A 150 -4.60 -3.41 -9.45
CA GLY A 150 -5.53 -2.26 -9.42
C GLY A 150 -4.85 -0.97 -9.84
N TYR A 151 -3.66 -0.71 -9.29
CA TYR A 151 -2.81 0.41 -9.70
C TYR A 151 -2.50 0.38 -11.19
N LYS A 152 -2.07 -0.77 -11.74
CA LYS A 152 -1.82 -0.91 -13.17
C LYS A 152 -3.05 -0.60 -14.01
N ARG A 153 -4.23 -1.11 -13.64
CA ARG A 153 -5.48 -0.83 -14.37
C ARG A 153 -5.81 0.66 -14.39
N SER A 154 -5.67 1.34 -13.25
CA SER A 154 -5.91 2.79 -13.18
C SER A 154 -4.85 3.62 -13.92
N ALA A 155 -3.62 3.11 -14.01
CA ALA A 155 -2.55 3.74 -14.79
C ALA A 155 -2.76 3.63 -16.30
N ASP A 156 -3.25 2.47 -16.76
CA ASP A 156 -3.43 2.18 -18.18
C ASP A 156 -4.83 2.59 -18.70
N SER A 157 -5.77 2.93 -17.82
CA SER A 157 -7.06 3.49 -18.23
C SER A 157 -6.85 4.83 -18.90
N LYS A 158 -7.28 4.96 -20.16
CA LYS A 158 -7.40 6.27 -20.81
C LYS A 158 -8.40 7.10 -20.02
N GLY A 159 -7.96 8.23 -19.48
CA GLY A 159 -8.83 9.22 -18.83
C GLY A 159 -9.90 9.73 -19.77
#